data_AF-A0A1J5NIS1-F1
#
_entry.id   AF-A0A1J5NIS1-F1
#
_cell.length_a   1.000
_cell.length_b   1.000
_cell.length_c   1.000
_cell.angle_alpha   90.00
_cell.angle_beta   90.00
_cell.angle_gamma   90.00
#
_symmetry.space_group_name_H-M   'P 1'
#
loop_
_entity.id
_entity.type
_entity.pdbx_description
1 polymer ?
#
loop_
_entity_poly.entity_id
_entity_poly.type
_entity_poly.pdbx_seq_one_letter_code
_entity_poly.pdbx_strand_id
1 'polypeptide(L)'
;MHLKKEKSGFPAPPFKASGSALLPCLLVALLFIFLLPCAGRAATATTTATLGGTIVTGANTESSINNGNETIIITLNGNTWVSDVASNAARRDLLFDSMVAASEPEQWAKVIAALKSKSASDPSSVISPANDNTVTITLPQVSGYNISADQKVTVNIPPSLLEDSGSPVSTPPSFTIKTDPQATITGSITKATEADIVHGGKTIVIALTNEKWAPDIATTTSKREQLFDCLTTTDQPAEWAKVIAALKYAPDPGKVISLSSDNSTVTITLPPVNGYNISSPQTITLNIAPSLLQSKNALATPAPSFVIAPATTTAVYDLKLNGISTSQISEK
;
A
#
# COMPACT_ATOMS: atom_id res chain seq x y z
N MET A 1 15.67 -84.24 49.91
CA MET A 1 15.88 -84.94 51.20
C MET A 1 15.02 -84.25 52.25
N HIS A 2 14.01 -84.97 52.75
CA HIS A 2 13.24 -84.82 54.00
C HIS A 2 12.44 -83.54 54.40
N LEU A 3 11.16 -83.82 54.74
CA LEU A 3 10.09 -83.00 55.33
C LEU A 3 10.28 -82.65 56.82
N LYS A 4 9.56 -81.61 57.32
CA LYS A 4 8.57 -81.64 58.46
C LYS A 4 8.01 -80.21 58.74
N LYS A 5 6.67 -79.98 58.74
CA LYS A 5 5.65 -79.98 59.85
C LYS A 5 5.89 -78.90 60.93
N GLU A 6 4.94 -78.20 61.56
CA GLU A 6 3.47 -78.28 61.77
C GLU A 6 2.97 -77.01 62.54
N LYS A 7 1.66 -76.66 62.42
CA LYS A 7 0.68 -76.12 63.44
C LYS A 7 0.99 -74.81 64.22
N SER A 8 0.05 -73.98 64.72
CA SER A 8 -1.43 -73.97 64.89
C SER A 8 -1.88 -72.59 65.45
N GLY A 9 -3.14 -72.17 65.24
CA GLY A 9 -3.83 -71.06 65.93
C GLY A 9 -4.18 -71.37 67.40
N PHE A 10 -4.86 -70.56 68.24
CA PHE A 10 -5.83 -69.44 68.11
C PHE A 10 -5.80 -68.67 69.51
N PRO A 11 -6.72 -67.74 69.92
CA PRO A 11 -6.45 -66.34 70.30
C PRO A 11 -7.07 -65.91 71.67
N ALA A 12 -7.05 -64.61 72.03
CA ALA A 12 -7.98 -63.88 72.92
C ALA A 12 -7.50 -62.42 73.16
N PRO A 13 -8.28 -61.48 73.76
CA PRO A 13 -9.63 -60.99 73.46
C PRO A 13 -9.72 -59.41 73.44
N PRO A 14 -10.91 -58.80 73.26
CA PRO A 14 -11.11 -57.35 73.02
C PRO A 14 -11.71 -56.60 74.22
N PHE A 15 -11.49 -55.28 74.39
CA PHE A 15 -12.38 -54.43 75.21
C PHE A 15 -12.33 -52.92 74.87
N LYS A 16 -13.45 -52.27 75.21
CA LYS A 16 -14.07 -51.03 74.71
C LYS A 16 -13.59 -49.69 75.33
N ALA A 17 -13.79 -48.65 74.52
CA ALA A 17 -14.43 -47.33 74.78
C ALA A 17 -13.82 -46.26 75.71
N SER A 18 -13.64 -45.08 75.09
CA SER A 18 -14.18 -43.75 75.47
C SER A 18 -13.75 -43.07 76.77
N GLY A 19 -13.12 -41.90 76.62
CA GLY A 19 -13.41 -40.74 77.47
C GLY A 19 -12.22 -39.92 77.99
N SER A 20 -12.06 -38.74 77.39
CA SER A 20 -11.66 -37.48 78.03
C SER A 20 -10.20 -37.21 78.45
N ALA A 21 -9.60 -36.35 77.63
CA ALA A 21 -9.05 -35.03 77.98
C ALA A 21 -7.64 -34.90 78.59
N LEU A 22 -6.90 -33.95 77.98
CA LEU A 22 -5.79 -33.13 78.49
C LEU A 22 -4.38 -33.75 78.53
N LEU A 23 -3.51 -33.37 77.57
CA LEU A 23 -2.38 -32.42 77.71
C LEU A 23 -1.42 -32.56 76.48
N PRO A 24 -0.46 -31.66 76.23
CA PRO A 24 -0.35 -30.89 74.99
C PRO A 24 1.00 -31.13 74.28
N CYS A 25 1.36 -30.27 73.32
CA CYS A 25 2.73 -30.14 72.79
C CYS A 25 3.24 -31.27 71.89
N LEU A 26 2.56 -31.56 70.78
CA LEU A 26 3.26 -32.04 69.57
C LEU A 26 2.48 -31.76 68.28
N LEU A 27 1.90 -30.57 68.13
CA LEU A 27 1.24 -30.15 66.89
C LEU A 27 1.41 -28.64 66.63
N VAL A 28 2.64 -28.13 66.74
CA VAL A 28 2.98 -26.72 66.40
C VAL A 28 4.04 -26.64 65.28
N ALA A 29 4.49 -27.78 64.73
CA ALA A 29 5.49 -27.83 63.66
C ALA A 29 5.04 -28.63 62.42
N LEU A 30 3.73 -28.69 62.17
CA LEU A 30 3.14 -28.95 60.86
C LEU A 30 2.25 -27.75 60.52
N LEU A 31 2.83 -26.55 60.57
CA LEU A 31 3.26 -25.84 59.38
C LEU A 31 2.05 -25.55 58.46
N PHE A 32 1.22 -24.58 58.86
CA PHE A 32 0.99 -23.33 58.13
C PHE A 32 1.21 -23.31 56.59
N ILE A 33 0.78 -24.34 55.85
CA ILE A 33 0.81 -24.37 54.36
C ILE A 33 -0.53 -24.89 53.81
N PHE A 34 -1.64 -24.46 54.39
CA PHE A 34 -2.97 -24.71 53.79
C PHE A 34 -3.87 -23.47 53.81
N LEU A 35 -3.27 -22.29 53.63
CA LEU A 35 -3.97 -21.04 53.31
C LEU A 35 -3.01 -20.04 52.66
N LEU A 36 -2.17 -20.51 51.74
CA LEU A 36 -1.81 -19.61 50.65
C LEU A 36 -3.12 -19.39 49.89
N PRO A 37 -3.63 -18.15 49.76
CA PRO A 37 -4.50 -17.89 48.64
C PRO A 37 -3.69 -18.38 47.44
N CYS A 38 -4.26 -19.32 46.69
CA CYS A 38 -3.85 -19.50 45.32
C CYS A 38 -4.18 -18.16 44.65
N ALA A 39 -3.27 -17.19 44.79
CA ALA A 39 -3.08 -16.20 43.78
C ALA A 39 -2.58 -17.00 42.58
N GLY A 40 -3.52 -17.68 41.91
CA GLY A 40 -3.43 -17.75 40.48
C GLY A 40 -3.22 -16.30 40.09
N ARG A 41 -1.97 -15.96 39.72
CA ARG A 41 -1.74 -14.80 38.87
C ARG A 41 -2.69 -15.08 37.71
N ALA A 42 -3.86 -14.44 37.73
CA ALA A 42 -4.63 -14.26 36.53
C ALA A 42 -3.57 -13.75 35.55
N ALA A 43 -3.29 -14.54 34.52
CA ALA A 43 -2.44 -14.05 33.45
C ALA A 43 -3.08 -12.72 33.06
N THR A 44 -2.38 -11.61 33.30
CA THR A 44 -2.88 -10.28 33.00
C THR A 44 -3.30 -10.37 31.54
N ALA A 45 -4.60 -10.27 31.27
CA ALA A 45 -5.10 -10.42 29.93
C ALA A 45 -4.43 -9.31 29.11
N THR A 46 -3.54 -9.69 28.21
CA THR A 46 -2.76 -8.72 27.44
C THR A 46 -3.72 -7.92 26.58
N THR A 47 -3.76 -6.61 26.75
CA THR A 47 -4.56 -5.74 25.90
C THR A 47 -3.97 -5.75 24.50
N THR A 48 -4.81 -6.04 23.50
CA THR A 48 -4.46 -5.93 22.09
C THR A 48 -5.50 -5.10 21.36
N ALA A 49 -5.13 -4.56 20.20
CA ALA A 49 -6.06 -3.83 19.34
C ALA A 49 -6.03 -4.41 17.93
N THR A 50 -7.20 -4.54 17.31
CA THR A 50 -7.34 -4.95 15.91
C THR A 50 -7.99 -3.83 15.11
N LEU A 51 -7.60 -3.72 13.85
CA LEU A 51 -8.17 -2.76 12.91
C LEU A 51 -9.17 -3.43 11.97
N GLY A 52 -10.20 -2.69 11.61
CA GLY A 52 -11.18 -3.02 10.60
C GLY A 52 -11.68 -1.77 9.89
N GLY A 53 -12.86 -1.87 9.28
CA GLY A 53 -13.42 -0.80 8.44
C GLY A 53 -12.84 -0.83 7.03
N THR A 54 -13.22 0.17 6.24
CA THR A 54 -12.81 0.26 4.84
C THR A 54 -11.30 0.53 4.70
N ILE A 55 -10.63 1.09 5.71
CA ILE A 55 -9.16 1.27 5.69
C ILE A 55 -8.38 -0.06 5.71
N VAL A 56 -9.05 -1.18 6.00
CA VAL A 56 -8.44 -2.52 6.00
C VAL A 56 -8.93 -3.34 4.80
N THR A 57 -10.20 -3.18 4.42
CA THR A 57 -10.83 -3.99 3.37
C THR A 57 -10.88 -3.32 1.99
N GLY A 58 -10.71 -2.00 1.94
CA GLY A 58 -10.77 -1.17 0.75
C GLY A 58 -9.45 -1.06 -0.01
N ALA A 59 -9.44 -0.20 -1.03
CA ALA A 59 -8.25 0.07 -1.83
C ALA A 59 -7.21 0.91 -1.06
N ASN A 60 -7.67 1.77 -0.16
CA ASN A 60 -6.88 2.62 0.73
C ASN A 60 -5.89 3.48 -0.04
N THR A 61 -6.35 4.25 -1.02
CA THR A 61 -5.47 5.05 -1.87
C THR A 61 -5.54 6.53 -1.52
N GLU A 62 -4.61 7.32 -2.06
CA GLU A 62 -4.67 8.79 -1.98
C GLU A 62 -6.04 9.32 -2.39
N SER A 63 -6.58 8.85 -3.52
CA SER A 63 -7.90 9.23 -4.00
C SER A 63 -9.01 8.90 -3.01
N SER A 64 -8.94 7.79 -2.28
CA SER A 64 -9.98 7.45 -1.31
C SER A 64 -9.92 8.34 -0.06
N ILE A 65 -8.72 8.71 0.40
CA ILE A 65 -8.52 9.72 1.46
C ILE A 65 -8.97 11.12 0.98
N ASN A 66 -8.64 11.49 -0.26
CA ASN A 66 -9.05 12.77 -0.86
C ASN A 66 -10.57 12.90 -1.00
N ASN A 67 -11.29 11.80 -1.19
CA ASN A 67 -12.75 11.77 -1.28
C ASN A 67 -13.44 11.67 0.09
N GLY A 68 -12.74 11.14 1.10
CA GLY A 68 -13.27 10.91 2.44
C GLY A 68 -14.21 9.71 2.55
N ASN A 69 -14.88 9.58 3.70
CA ASN A 69 -15.78 8.50 4.11
C ASN A 69 -15.13 7.13 4.34
N GLU A 70 -13.80 7.04 4.21
CA GLU A 70 -13.06 5.88 4.68
C GLU A 70 -13.25 5.69 6.19
N THR A 71 -13.31 4.45 6.66
CA THR A 71 -13.57 4.12 8.07
C THR A 71 -12.40 3.34 8.66
N ILE A 72 -12.01 3.75 9.86
CA ILE A 72 -11.05 3.05 10.72
C ILE A 72 -11.84 2.51 11.91
N ILE A 73 -12.00 1.19 11.98
CA ILE A 73 -12.62 0.54 13.14
C ILE A 73 -11.50 0.02 14.02
N ILE A 74 -11.52 0.39 15.31
CA ILE A 74 -10.53 -0.06 16.29
C ILE A 74 -11.27 -0.85 17.36
N THR A 75 -10.95 -2.13 17.49
CA THR A 75 -11.51 -3.03 18.50
C THR A 75 -10.42 -3.43 19.49
N LEU A 76 -10.68 -3.18 20.78
CA LEU A 76 -9.83 -3.59 21.89
C LEU A 76 -10.21 -4.99 22.37
N ASN A 77 -9.21 -5.83 22.63
CA ASN A 77 -9.38 -7.12 23.28
C ASN A 77 -8.65 -7.10 24.63
N GLY A 78 -9.35 -7.49 25.70
CA GLY A 78 -8.79 -7.48 27.06
C GLY A 78 -8.88 -6.13 27.80
N ASN A 79 -9.45 -5.09 27.16
CA ASN A 79 -9.68 -3.77 27.75
C ASN A 79 -10.86 -3.08 27.04
N THR A 80 -11.36 -1.99 27.62
CA THR A 80 -12.41 -1.12 27.06
C THR A 80 -11.86 0.28 26.86
N TRP A 81 -12.51 1.05 25.99
CA TRP A 81 -12.26 2.48 25.89
C TRP A 81 -12.78 3.20 27.13
N VAL A 82 -12.15 4.31 27.49
CA VAL A 82 -12.75 5.24 28.46
C VAL A 82 -14.10 5.74 27.94
N SER A 83 -15.10 5.81 28.82
CA SER A 83 -16.50 6.05 28.46
C SER A 83 -16.79 7.33 27.65
N ASP A 84 -15.91 8.33 27.72
CA ASP A 84 -16.04 9.61 27.01
C ASP A 84 -15.02 9.78 25.87
N VAL A 85 -14.37 8.70 25.40
CA VAL A 85 -13.33 8.76 24.33
C VAL A 85 -13.80 9.51 23.08
N ALA A 86 -15.09 9.43 22.75
CA ALA A 86 -15.69 10.11 21.60
C ALA A 86 -16.20 11.53 21.91
N SER A 87 -16.78 11.73 23.11
CA SER A 87 -17.45 12.98 23.49
C SER A 87 -16.49 14.02 24.05
N ASN A 88 -15.41 13.60 24.72
CA ASN A 88 -14.39 14.48 25.26
C ASN A 88 -13.38 14.88 24.18
N ALA A 89 -13.31 16.17 23.87
CA ALA A 89 -12.45 16.68 22.80
C ALA A 89 -10.97 16.34 22.99
N ALA A 90 -10.43 16.45 24.21
CA ALA A 90 -9.02 16.17 24.47
C ALA A 90 -8.69 14.68 24.28
N ARG A 91 -9.58 13.77 24.70
CA ARG A 91 -9.39 12.32 24.54
C ARG A 91 -9.55 11.88 23.09
N ARG A 92 -10.55 12.43 22.39
CA ARG A 92 -10.75 12.17 20.96
C ARG A 92 -9.56 12.66 20.13
N ASP A 93 -9.10 13.88 20.38
CA ASP A 93 -7.96 14.45 19.67
C ASP A 93 -6.68 13.67 19.96
N LEU A 94 -6.51 13.19 21.20
CA LEU A 94 -5.41 12.30 21.58
C LEU A 94 -5.47 10.96 20.82
N LEU A 95 -6.66 10.40 20.58
CA LEU A 95 -6.81 9.21 19.74
C LEU A 95 -6.39 9.51 18.29
N PHE A 96 -6.79 10.65 17.74
CA PHE A 96 -6.37 11.05 16.40
C PHE A 96 -4.85 11.23 16.32
N ASP A 97 -4.25 11.94 17.27
CA ASP A 97 -2.81 12.17 17.34
C ASP A 97 -2.00 10.89 17.56
N SER A 98 -2.63 9.84 18.11
CA SER A 98 -1.98 8.53 18.28
C SER A 98 -1.73 7.79 16.96
N MET A 99 -2.40 8.20 15.87
CA MET A 99 -2.18 7.65 14.54
C MET A 99 -0.99 8.37 13.89
N VAL A 100 0.10 7.65 13.69
CA VAL A 100 1.38 8.21 13.21
C VAL A 100 1.84 7.53 11.95
N ALA A 101 2.10 8.31 10.90
CA ALA A 101 2.69 7.83 9.66
C ALA A 101 4.22 7.67 9.79
N ALA A 102 4.75 6.57 9.25
CA ALA A 102 6.19 6.28 9.27
C ALA A 102 6.98 7.09 8.22
N SER A 103 6.34 7.44 7.10
CA SER A 103 6.88 8.25 6.01
C SER A 103 5.94 9.43 5.74
N GLU A 104 6.46 10.53 5.20
CA GLU A 104 5.66 11.72 4.81
C GLU A 104 4.65 12.18 5.90
N PRO A 105 5.07 12.32 7.18
CA PRO A 105 4.16 12.61 8.30
C PRO A 105 3.37 13.91 8.13
N GLU A 106 3.88 14.86 7.36
CA GLU A 106 3.20 16.08 6.96
C GLU A 106 1.94 15.84 6.10
N GLN A 107 1.90 14.77 5.31
CA GLN A 107 0.70 14.39 4.56
C GLN A 107 -0.36 13.82 5.50
N TRP A 108 0.04 12.94 6.41
CA TRP A 108 -0.86 12.39 7.41
C TRP A 108 -1.38 13.45 8.39
N ALA A 109 -0.56 14.45 8.72
CA ALA A 109 -0.98 15.58 9.53
C ALA A 109 -2.17 16.35 8.93
N LYS A 110 -2.34 16.38 7.60
CA LYS A 110 -3.54 16.94 6.95
C LYS A 110 -4.80 16.15 7.32
N VAL A 111 -4.71 14.82 7.40
CA VAL A 111 -5.81 13.94 7.82
C VAL A 111 -6.18 14.21 9.27
N ILE A 112 -5.18 14.28 10.16
CA ILE A 112 -5.40 14.60 11.57
C ILE A 112 -6.04 15.99 11.75
N ALA A 113 -5.55 17.00 11.03
CA ALA A 113 -6.13 18.34 11.05
C ALA A 113 -7.59 18.34 10.59
N ALA A 114 -7.91 17.60 9.52
CA ALA A 114 -9.27 17.47 9.02
C ALA A 114 -10.19 16.75 10.02
N LEU A 115 -9.72 15.66 10.65
CA LEU A 115 -10.44 14.93 11.71
C LEU A 115 -10.78 15.84 12.89
N LYS A 116 -9.80 16.59 13.40
CA LYS A 116 -9.97 17.54 14.50
C LYS A 116 -10.97 18.63 14.14
N SER A 117 -10.80 19.25 12.97
CA SER A 117 -11.68 20.31 12.47
C SER A 117 -13.13 19.82 12.34
N LYS A 118 -13.35 18.68 11.68
CA LYS A 118 -14.70 18.12 11.49
C LYS A 118 -15.33 17.72 12.83
N SER A 119 -14.56 17.06 13.70
CA SER A 119 -15.07 16.60 14.99
C SER A 119 -15.37 17.72 16.00
N ALA A 120 -14.72 18.89 15.86
CA ALA A 120 -15.07 20.08 16.63
C ALA A 120 -16.46 20.61 16.28
N SER A 121 -16.89 20.44 15.02
CA SER A 121 -18.21 20.88 14.54
C SER A 121 -19.31 19.82 14.67
N ASP A 122 -18.97 18.54 14.51
CA ASP A 122 -19.89 17.41 14.45
C ASP A 122 -19.17 16.11 14.85
N PRO A 123 -18.94 15.88 16.15
CA PRO A 123 -18.15 14.75 16.64
C PRO A 123 -18.76 13.40 16.27
N SER A 124 -20.10 13.28 16.29
CA SER A 124 -20.83 12.05 15.96
C SER A 124 -20.64 11.60 14.51
N SER A 125 -20.39 12.51 13.59
CA SER A 125 -20.08 12.15 12.19
C SER A 125 -18.66 11.59 12.00
N VAL A 126 -17.76 11.86 12.94
CA VAL A 126 -16.34 11.49 12.84
C VAL A 126 -16.02 10.28 13.70
N ILE A 127 -16.54 10.21 14.92
CA ILE A 127 -16.28 9.10 15.83
C ILE A 127 -17.56 8.62 16.48
N SER A 128 -17.82 7.33 16.37
CA SER A 128 -18.95 6.67 17.00
C SER A 128 -18.47 5.43 17.76
N PRO A 129 -18.66 5.34 19.08
CA PRO A 129 -18.51 4.08 19.79
C PRO A 129 -19.61 3.13 19.32
N ALA A 130 -19.24 1.93 18.89
CA ALA A 130 -20.21 0.88 18.57
C ALA A 130 -20.58 0.08 19.84
N ASN A 131 -19.62 -0.06 20.75
CA ASN A 131 -19.73 -0.62 22.09
C ASN A 131 -18.49 -0.20 22.91
N ASP A 132 -18.41 -0.61 24.17
CA ASP A 132 -17.34 -0.22 25.10
C ASP A 132 -15.93 -0.60 24.61
N ASN A 133 -15.79 -1.54 23.68
CA ASN A 133 -14.50 -2.03 23.19
C ASN A 133 -14.22 -1.58 21.75
N THR A 134 -15.18 -0.97 21.05
CA THR A 134 -15.08 -0.68 19.61
C THR A 134 -15.43 0.76 19.30
N VAL A 135 -14.50 1.46 18.65
CA VAL A 135 -14.72 2.80 18.09
C VAL A 135 -14.60 2.75 16.58
N THR A 136 -15.48 3.47 15.89
CA THR A 136 -15.39 3.71 14.44
C THR A 136 -15.03 5.16 14.23
N ILE A 137 -13.96 5.41 13.46
CA ILE A 137 -13.55 6.73 13.00
C ILE A 137 -13.85 6.84 11.51
N THR A 138 -14.66 7.81 11.10
CA THR A 138 -14.93 8.14 9.69
C THR A 138 -14.02 9.28 9.27
N LEU A 139 -13.17 9.04 8.27
CA LEU A 139 -12.26 10.02 7.72
C LEU A 139 -13.04 11.07 6.93
N PRO A 140 -12.88 12.37 7.23
CA PRO A 140 -13.42 13.43 6.39
C PRO A 140 -12.69 13.50 5.05
N GLN A 141 -13.21 14.29 4.13
CA GLN A 141 -12.52 14.62 2.88
C GLN A 141 -11.22 15.38 3.18
N VAL A 142 -10.09 14.94 2.63
CA VAL A 142 -8.78 15.60 2.81
C VAL A 142 -8.19 15.98 1.46
N SER A 143 -8.61 17.13 0.92
CA SER A 143 -8.13 17.58 -0.39
C SER A 143 -6.62 17.82 -0.41
N GLY A 144 -5.95 17.31 -1.43
CA GLY A 144 -4.51 17.46 -1.63
C GLY A 144 -3.67 16.55 -0.73
N TYR A 145 -4.24 15.46 -0.20
CA TYR A 145 -3.48 14.36 0.36
C TYR A 145 -2.77 13.63 -0.80
N ASN A 146 -1.45 13.65 -0.81
CA ASN A 146 -0.65 13.07 -1.90
C ASN A 146 0.67 12.51 -1.32
N ILE A 147 0.92 11.24 -1.53
CA ILE A 147 2.09 10.50 -1.04
C ILE A 147 2.92 9.95 -2.21
N SER A 148 4.24 10.01 -2.07
CA SER A 148 5.17 9.55 -3.11
C SER A 148 5.39 8.04 -3.13
N ALA A 149 5.09 7.36 -2.01
CA ALA A 149 5.16 5.92 -1.84
C ALA A 149 4.14 5.47 -0.80
N ASP A 150 3.82 4.17 -0.76
CA ASP A 150 2.92 3.58 0.22
C ASP A 150 3.27 4.01 1.65
N GLN A 151 2.31 4.64 2.33
CA GLN A 151 2.47 5.20 3.66
C GLN A 151 1.88 4.26 4.70
N LYS A 152 2.71 3.78 5.63
CA LYS A 152 2.26 2.98 6.78
C LYS A 152 1.89 3.90 7.95
N VAL A 153 0.68 3.75 8.47
CA VAL A 153 0.18 4.46 9.66
C VAL A 153 0.03 3.48 10.83
N THR A 154 0.61 3.81 11.97
CA THR A 154 0.56 3.01 13.20
C THR A 154 -0.31 3.70 14.24
N VAL A 155 -1.17 2.95 14.93
CA VAL A 155 -2.11 3.48 15.93
C VAL A 155 -1.58 3.19 17.33
N ASN A 156 -0.90 4.18 17.93
CA ASN A 156 -0.23 4.06 19.22
C ASN A 156 -1.16 4.41 20.39
N ILE A 157 -2.18 3.58 20.63
CA ILE A 157 -3.27 3.85 21.61
C ILE A 157 -2.68 4.15 23.01
N PRO A 158 -2.79 5.39 23.51
CA PRO A 158 -2.25 5.75 24.82
C PRO A 158 -3.05 5.09 25.95
N PRO A 159 -2.40 4.70 27.08
CA PRO A 159 -3.11 4.06 28.19
C PRO A 159 -4.21 4.92 28.82
N SER A 160 -4.12 6.25 28.70
CA SER A 160 -5.15 7.18 29.19
C SER A 160 -6.46 7.17 28.40
N LEU A 161 -6.49 6.45 27.27
CA LEU A 161 -7.71 6.19 26.49
C LEU A 161 -8.36 4.85 26.85
N LEU A 162 -7.75 4.08 27.75
CA LEU A 162 -8.24 2.79 28.20
C LEU A 162 -8.87 2.92 29.59
N GLU A 163 -9.93 2.15 29.86
CA GLU A 163 -10.54 2.12 31.19
C GLU A 163 -9.56 1.53 32.23
N ASP A 164 -8.86 0.45 31.88
CA ASP A 164 -7.71 -0.03 32.64
C ASP A 164 -6.38 0.47 32.03
N SER A 165 -5.95 1.65 32.48
CA SER A 165 -4.65 2.23 32.08
C SER A 165 -3.43 1.41 32.53
N GLY A 166 -3.58 0.48 33.48
CA GLY A 166 -2.51 -0.43 33.92
C GLY A 166 -2.24 -1.57 32.94
N SER A 167 -3.12 -1.77 31.96
CA SER A 167 -3.01 -2.79 30.92
C SER A 167 -2.92 -2.16 29.52
N PRO A 168 -1.75 -1.58 29.14
CA PRO A 168 -1.58 -0.92 27.85
C PRO A 168 -1.66 -1.89 26.68
N VAL A 169 -1.97 -1.36 25.49
CA VAL A 169 -1.94 -2.15 24.24
C VAL A 169 -0.50 -2.60 23.97
N SER A 170 -0.26 -3.92 23.96
CA SER A 170 1.10 -4.47 23.88
C SER A 170 1.74 -4.31 22.50
N THR A 171 0.92 -4.31 21.45
CA THR A 171 1.36 -4.24 20.05
C THR A 171 0.45 -3.27 19.30
N PRO A 172 0.94 -2.07 18.94
CA PRO A 172 0.19 -1.12 18.12
C PRO A 172 -0.19 -1.72 16.76
N PRO A 173 -1.47 -1.70 16.36
CA PRO A 173 -1.84 -2.12 15.02
C PRO A 173 -1.49 -1.03 14.00
N SER A 174 -1.46 -1.40 12.72
CA SER A 174 -1.13 -0.49 11.62
C SER A 174 -1.89 -0.81 10.35
N PHE A 175 -2.08 0.18 9.49
CA PHE A 175 -2.62 0.04 8.15
C PHE A 175 -1.72 0.77 7.13
N THR A 176 -1.95 0.51 5.84
CA THR A 176 -1.18 1.12 4.74
C THR A 176 -2.12 1.88 3.83
N ILE A 177 -1.75 3.11 3.52
CA ILE A 177 -2.33 3.92 2.46
C ILE A 177 -1.41 3.76 1.24
N LYS A 178 -1.96 3.33 0.12
CA LYS A 178 -1.25 3.13 -1.13
C LYS A 178 -1.21 4.43 -1.93
N THR A 179 -0.13 4.63 -2.68
CA THR A 179 -0.20 5.63 -3.74
C THR A 179 -1.28 5.20 -4.76
N ASP A 180 -1.92 6.17 -5.38
CA ASP A 180 -2.81 5.93 -6.49
C ASP A 180 -2.06 5.18 -7.62
N PRO A 181 -2.78 4.33 -8.37
CA PRO A 181 -2.17 3.55 -9.43
C PRO A 181 -1.66 4.46 -10.54
N GLN A 182 -0.42 4.27 -10.97
CA GLN A 182 0.27 5.13 -11.94
C GLN A 182 1.01 4.32 -12.99
N ALA A 183 1.23 4.92 -14.17
CA ALA A 183 2.09 4.37 -15.21
C ALA A 183 3.33 5.23 -15.38
N THR A 184 4.46 4.58 -15.66
CA THR A 184 5.72 5.23 -16.02
C THR A 184 6.21 4.70 -17.36
N ILE A 185 6.81 5.57 -18.18
CA ILE A 185 7.44 5.19 -19.44
C ILE A 185 8.94 5.28 -19.28
N THR A 186 9.63 4.19 -19.60
CA THR A 186 11.08 4.08 -19.68
C THR A 186 11.47 3.34 -20.97
N GLY A 187 12.66 2.73 -21.00
CA GLY A 187 13.20 2.08 -22.18
C GLY A 187 13.97 3.04 -23.09
N SER A 188 14.36 2.53 -24.25
CA SER A 188 15.22 3.27 -25.19
C SER A 188 14.47 4.38 -25.94
N ILE A 189 13.13 4.42 -25.86
CA ILE A 189 12.30 5.46 -26.50
C ILE A 189 12.51 6.85 -25.92
N THR A 190 12.94 6.96 -24.66
CA THR A 190 13.05 8.24 -23.92
C THR A 190 14.05 9.22 -24.53
N LYS A 191 14.88 8.77 -25.48
CA LYS A 191 15.84 9.59 -26.24
C LYS A 191 15.79 9.28 -27.74
N ALA A 192 14.62 8.89 -28.25
CA ALA A 192 14.49 8.49 -29.65
C ALA A 192 14.48 9.68 -30.61
N THR A 193 15.06 9.45 -31.77
CA THR A 193 15.03 10.34 -32.94
C THR A 193 14.15 9.73 -34.03
N GLU A 194 13.77 10.52 -35.02
CA GLU A 194 13.10 10.05 -36.23
C GLU A 194 13.84 8.86 -36.88
N ALA A 195 15.17 8.94 -36.98
CA ALA A 195 15.98 7.87 -37.55
C ALA A 195 15.86 6.56 -36.77
N ASP A 196 15.67 6.63 -35.45
CA ASP A 196 15.44 5.44 -34.63
C ASP A 196 14.08 4.78 -34.91
N ILE A 197 13.04 5.58 -35.23
CA ILE A 197 11.73 5.06 -35.59
C ILE A 197 11.76 4.42 -36.98
N VAL A 198 12.48 5.05 -37.92
CA VAL A 198 12.69 4.50 -39.27
C VAL A 198 13.41 3.15 -39.20
N HIS A 199 14.49 3.04 -38.41
CA HIS A 199 15.23 1.79 -38.25
C HIS A 199 14.52 0.74 -37.38
N GLY A 200 13.65 1.17 -36.45
CA GLY A 200 13.00 0.31 -35.48
C GLY A 200 13.93 -0.18 -34.36
N GLY A 201 13.43 -1.12 -33.54
CA GLY A 201 14.16 -1.77 -32.46
C GLY A 201 14.18 -1.00 -31.13
N LYS A 202 13.69 0.24 -31.10
CA LYS A 202 13.49 0.98 -29.84
C LYS A 202 12.39 0.34 -28.99
N THR A 203 12.49 0.51 -27.69
CA THR A 203 11.59 -0.09 -26.70
C THR A 203 10.86 0.98 -25.90
N ILE A 204 9.55 0.82 -25.78
CA ILE A 204 8.69 1.54 -24.85
C ILE A 204 8.42 0.59 -23.69
N VAL A 205 9.00 0.86 -22.53
CA VAL A 205 8.77 0.05 -21.32
C VAL A 205 7.77 0.78 -20.44
N ILE A 206 6.62 0.18 -20.20
CA ILE A 206 5.54 0.76 -19.42
C ILE A 206 5.38 -0.04 -18.14
N ALA A 207 5.76 0.54 -17.01
CA ALA A 207 5.63 -0.06 -15.69
C ALA A 207 4.47 0.58 -14.91
N LEU A 208 3.68 -0.27 -14.26
CA LEU A 208 2.56 0.13 -13.40
C LEU A 208 2.96 0.04 -11.92
N THR A 209 2.66 1.08 -11.16
CA THR A 209 2.76 1.10 -9.69
C THR A 209 1.36 0.94 -9.12
N ASN A 210 1.19 0.08 -8.10
CA ASN A 210 -0.08 -0.22 -7.44
C ASN A 210 -1.24 -0.66 -8.36
N GLU A 211 -0.90 -1.16 -9.55
CA GLU A 211 -1.81 -1.72 -10.54
C GLU A 211 -1.13 -2.84 -11.31
N LYS A 212 -1.92 -3.68 -11.99
CA LYS A 212 -1.42 -4.70 -12.90
C LYS A 212 -2.11 -4.59 -14.26
N TRP A 213 -1.39 -4.98 -15.30
CA TRP A 213 -1.97 -5.16 -16.61
C TRP A 213 -2.93 -6.34 -16.61
N ALA A 214 -3.92 -6.31 -17.51
CA ALA A 214 -4.70 -7.51 -17.82
C ALA A 214 -3.75 -8.67 -18.22
N PRO A 215 -3.89 -9.89 -17.65
CA PRO A 215 -2.92 -10.98 -17.87
C PRO A 215 -2.76 -11.41 -19.34
N ASP A 216 -3.74 -11.10 -20.17
CA ASP A 216 -3.84 -11.40 -21.59
C ASP A 216 -3.55 -10.18 -22.49
N ILE A 217 -3.04 -9.07 -21.94
CA ILE A 217 -2.77 -7.82 -22.68
C ILE A 217 -1.87 -8.03 -23.91
N ALA A 218 -0.90 -8.93 -23.82
CA ALA A 218 0.04 -9.24 -24.90
C ALA A 218 -0.52 -10.29 -25.89
N THR A 219 -1.32 -11.24 -25.40
CA THR A 219 -1.77 -12.41 -26.17
C THR A 219 -3.10 -12.18 -26.88
N THR A 220 -4.00 -11.38 -26.32
CA THR A 220 -5.28 -11.02 -26.94
C THR A 220 -5.12 -9.86 -27.91
N THR A 221 -5.44 -10.09 -29.19
CA THR A 221 -5.28 -9.08 -30.25
C THR A 221 -6.02 -7.77 -29.97
N SER A 222 -7.29 -7.80 -29.58
CA SER A 222 -8.05 -6.56 -29.32
C SER A 222 -7.46 -5.72 -28.19
N LYS A 223 -6.97 -6.36 -27.12
CA LYS A 223 -6.32 -5.66 -25.99
C LYS A 223 -4.97 -5.09 -26.36
N ARG A 224 -4.15 -5.86 -27.09
CA ARG A 224 -2.85 -5.40 -27.58
C ARG A 224 -3.00 -4.20 -28.51
N GLU A 225 -3.92 -4.27 -29.47
CA GLU A 225 -4.20 -3.16 -30.39
C GLU A 225 -4.75 -1.94 -29.66
N GLN A 226 -5.63 -2.15 -28.68
CA GLN A 226 -6.14 -1.07 -27.84
C GLN A 226 -5.01 -0.40 -27.02
N LEU A 227 -4.03 -1.16 -26.51
CA LEU A 227 -2.85 -0.58 -25.85
C LEU A 227 -2.03 0.28 -26.81
N PHE A 228 -1.85 -0.15 -28.06
CA PHE A 228 -1.16 0.66 -29.05
C PHE A 228 -1.93 1.95 -29.33
N ASP A 229 -3.26 1.87 -29.42
CA ASP A 229 -4.12 3.05 -29.60
C ASP A 229 -4.11 4.02 -28.40
N CYS A 230 -3.70 3.56 -27.21
CA CYS A 230 -3.50 4.43 -26.05
C CYS A 230 -2.28 5.36 -26.20
N LEU A 231 -1.36 5.09 -27.12
CA LEU A 231 -0.22 5.96 -27.44
C LEU A 231 -0.67 6.98 -28.49
N THR A 232 -0.89 8.22 -28.05
CA THR A 232 -1.53 9.27 -28.87
C THR A 232 -0.66 10.52 -28.94
N THR A 233 -0.80 11.30 -30.01
CA THR A 233 -0.13 12.59 -30.19
C THR A 233 -1.08 13.58 -30.84
N THR A 234 -0.92 14.86 -30.52
CA THR A 234 -1.54 15.97 -31.27
C THR A 234 -0.57 16.58 -32.29
N ASP A 235 0.73 16.31 -32.14
CA ASP A 235 1.79 16.73 -33.05
C ASP A 235 1.89 15.74 -34.21
N GLN A 236 1.66 16.19 -35.44
CA GLN A 236 1.84 15.40 -36.67
C GLN A 236 1.22 13.98 -36.60
N PRO A 237 -0.08 13.83 -36.23
CA PRO A 237 -0.69 12.54 -35.89
C PRO A 237 -0.67 11.51 -37.01
N ALA A 238 -0.66 11.96 -38.28
CA ALA A 238 -0.53 11.07 -39.44
C ALA A 238 0.79 10.29 -39.44
N GLU A 239 1.87 10.87 -38.92
CA GLU A 239 3.18 10.21 -38.83
C GLU A 239 3.18 9.14 -37.75
N TRP A 240 2.63 9.43 -36.58
CA TRP A 240 2.50 8.46 -35.50
C TRP A 240 1.55 7.32 -35.85
N ALA A 241 0.50 7.58 -36.62
CA ALA A 241 -0.41 6.56 -37.12
C ALA A 241 0.32 5.48 -37.95
N LYS A 242 1.43 5.81 -38.63
CA LYS A 242 2.27 4.81 -39.32
C LYS A 242 2.92 3.84 -38.33
N VAL A 243 3.37 4.33 -37.17
CA VAL A 243 3.95 3.51 -36.10
C VAL A 243 2.90 2.57 -35.51
N ILE A 244 1.71 3.09 -35.23
CA ILE A 244 0.59 2.28 -34.73
C ILE A 244 0.22 1.19 -35.75
N ALA A 245 0.11 1.54 -37.04
CA ALA A 245 -0.16 0.56 -38.09
C ALA A 245 0.93 -0.53 -38.14
N ALA A 246 2.20 -0.15 -38.10
CA ALA A 246 3.32 -1.11 -38.11
C ALA A 246 3.28 -2.06 -36.90
N LEU A 247 2.92 -1.57 -35.71
CA LEU A 247 2.74 -2.40 -34.52
C LEU A 247 1.58 -3.40 -34.67
N LYS A 248 0.43 -2.95 -35.19
CA LYS A 248 -0.76 -3.80 -35.38
C LYS A 248 -0.55 -4.88 -36.44
N TYR A 249 0.16 -4.55 -37.53
CA TYR A 249 0.41 -5.46 -38.65
C TYR A 249 1.72 -6.27 -38.52
N ALA A 250 2.37 -6.25 -37.35
CA ALA A 250 3.57 -7.03 -37.13
C ALA A 250 3.29 -8.55 -37.32
N PRO A 251 4.07 -9.27 -38.17
CA PRO A 251 3.80 -10.69 -38.48
C PRO A 251 3.85 -11.62 -37.27
N ASP A 252 4.66 -11.28 -36.27
CA ASP A 252 4.80 -12.02 -35.03
C ASP A 252 4.51 -11.09 -33.84
N PRO A 253 3.32 -11.17 -33.22
CA PRO A 253 2.94 -10.27 -32.13
C PRO A 253 3.85 -10.45 -30.90
N GLY A 254 4.44 -11.63 -30.70
CA GLY A 254 5.36 -11.88 -29.58
C GLY A 254 6.69 -11.14 -29.68
N LYS A 255 7.04 -10.61 -30.87
CA LYS A 255 8.25 -9.78 -31.05
C LYS A 255 8.03 -8.31 -30.75
N VAL A 256 6.79 -7.83 -30.84
CA VAL A 256 6.47 -6.41 -30.63
C VAL A 256 5.96 -6.12 -29.23
N ILE A 257 5.51 -7.13 -28.48
CA ILE A 257 5.06 -6.92 -27.10
C ILE A 257 5.41 -8.10 -26.20
N SER A 258 5.80 -7.80 -24.97
CA SER A 258 5.93 -8.78 -23.89
C SER A 258 5.35 -8.23 -22.59
N LEU A 259 4.89 -9.14 -21.74
CA LEU A 259 4.39 -8.85 -20.39
C LEU A 259 5.32 -9.54 -19.38
N SER A 260 5.70 -8.82 -18.32
CA SER A 260 6.45 -9.40 -17.21
C SER A 260 5.64 -10.48 -16.49
N SER A 261 6.32 -11.44 -15.86
CA SER A 261 5.67 -12.57 -15.17
C SER A 261 4.76 -12.14 -14.01
N ASP A 262 4.98 -10.97 -13.44
CA ASP A 262 4.19 -10.39 -12.37
C ASP A 262 3.10 -9.42 -12.88
N ASN A 263 2.89 -9.31 -14.19
CA ASN A 263 1.95 -8.42 -14.87
C ASN A 263 2.10 -6.91 -14.55
N SER A 264 3.26 -6.45 -14.03
CA SER A 264 3.46 -5.01 -13.76
C SER A 264 4.01 -4.24 -14.95
N THR A 265 4.71 -4.91 -15.85
CA THR A 265 5.51 -4.24 -16.90
C THR A 265 5.17 -4.81 -18.26
N VAL A 266 4.78 -3.93 -19.18
CA VAL A 266 4.69 -4.22 -20.61
C VAL A 266 5.88 -3.60 -21.31
N THR A 267 6.53 -4.37 -22.19
CA THR A 267 7.55 -3.85 -23.10
C THR A 267 7.03 -3.93 -24.53
N ILE A 268 6.99 -2.79 -25.22
CA ILE A 268 6.68 -2.71 -26.65
C ILE A 268 7.98 -2.48 -27.40
N THR A 269 8.28 -3.34 -28.37
CA THR A 269 9.41 -3.17 -29.30
C THR A 269 8.90 -2.61 -30.61
N LEU A 270 9.40 -1.45 -31.01
CA LEU A 270 8.97 -0.77 -32.22
C LEU A 270 9.50 -1.49 -33.47
N PRO A 271 8.64 -1.85 -34.44
CA PRO A 271 9.08 -2.29 -35.75
C PRO A 271 9.68 -1.11 -36.55
N PRO A 272 10.44 -1.38 -37.62
CA PRO A 272 10.88 -0.34 -38.54
C PRO A 272 9.68 0.31 -39.25
N VAL A 273 9.68 1.64 -39.34
CA VAL A 273 8.60 2.42 -39.98
C VAL A 273 9.17 3.26 -41.10
N ASN A 274 9.27 2.65 -42.30
CA ASN A 274 9.77 3.34 -43.48
C ASN A 274 8.89 4.56 -43.81
N GLY A 275 9.51 5.72 -43.99
CA GLY A 275 8.81 6.95 -44.34
C GLY A 275 8.15 7.67 -43.16
N TYR A 276 8.49 7.31 -41.91
CA TYR A 276 8.25 8.17 -40.76
C TYR A 276 9.14 9.42 -40.85
N ASN A 277 8.53 10.60 -40.90
CA ASN A 277 9.24 11.87 -41.10
C ASN A 277 8.52 13.00 -40.36
N ILE A 278 9.23 13.66 -39.45
CA ILE A 278 8.67 14.73 -38.62
C ILE A 278 9.49 16.02 -38.78
N SER A 279 8.79 17.15 -38.85
CA SER A 279 9.39 18.49 -39.04
C SER A 279 9.71 19.21 -37.72
N SER A 280 9.19 18.70 -36.62
CA SER A 280 9.32 19.24 -35.26
C SER A 280 9.22 18.11 -34.24
N PRO A 281 9.68 18.30 -32.98
CA PRO A 281 9.53 17.29 -31.94
C PRO A 281 8.08 16.82 -31.80
N GLN A 282 7.88 15.50 -31.76
CA GLN A 282 6.57 14.88 -31.63
C GLN A 282 6.41 14.32 -30.21
N THR A 283 5.38 14.76 -29.47
CA THR A 283 5.12 14.29 -28.09
C THR A 283 4.04 13.22 -28.06
N ILE A 284 4.38 12.02 -27.59
CA ILE A 284 3.47 10.88 -27.50
C ILE A 284 3.07 10.72 -26.05
N THR A 285 1.76 10.78 -25.78
CA THR A 285 1.15 10.60 -24.45
C THR A 285 0.46 9.26 -24.37
N LEU A 286 0.64 8.57 -23.24
CA LEU A 286 0.05 7.26 -22.98
C LEU A 286 -1.21 7.39 -22.12
N ASN A 287 -2.38 7.27 -22.74
CA ASN A 287 -3.68 7.33 -22.07
C ASN A 287 -4.28 5.93 -21.94
N ILE A 288 -3.88 5.19 -20.89
CA ILE A 288 -4.28 3.79 -20.71
C ILE A 288 -5.78 3.69 -20.41
N ALA A 289 -6.49 2.94 -21.24
CA ALA A 289 -7.89 2.63 -20.99
C ALA A 289 -8.04 1.67 -19.80
N PRO A 290 -9.01 1.88 -18.88
CA PRO A 290 -9.20 1.01 -17.72
C PRO A 290 -9.41 -0.47 -18.07
N SER A 291 -9.99 -0.78 -19.24
CA SER A 291 -10.19 -2.17 -19.69
C SER A 291 -8.90 -2.96 -19.93
N LEU A 292 -7.75 -2.29 -19.98
CA LEU A 292 -6.42 -2.89 -20.12
C LEU A 292 -5.76 -3.21 -18.77
N LEU A 293 -6.38 -2.79 -17.67
CA LEU A 293 -5.89 -2.94 -16.30
C LEU A 293 -6.68 -4.03 -15.57
N GLN A 294 -6.04 -4.67 -14.61
CA GLN A 294 -6.64 -5.77 -13.85
C GLN A 294 -7.78 -5.27 -12.95
N SER A 295 -7.60 -4.10 -12.30
CA SER A 295 -8.65 -3.51 -11.46
C SER A 295 -9.82 -2.92 -12.25
N LYS A 296 -9.60 -2.59 -13.53
CA LYS A 296 -10.50 -1.80 -14.38
C LYS A 296 -10.77 -0.37 -13.88
N ASN A 297 -9.92 0.14 -13.00
CA ASN A 297 -9.96 1.53 -12.56
C ASN A 297 -9.07 2.40 -13.46
N ALA A 298 -9.34 3.70 -13.48
CA ALA A 298 -8.47 4.66 -14.14
C ALA A 298 -7.16 4.85 -13.35
N LEU A 299 -6.07 5.14 -14.06
CA LEU A 299 -4.82 5.56 -13.44
C LEU A 299 -4.88 7.03 -13.01
N ALA A 300 -4.02 7.39 -12.08
CA ALA A 300 -3.84 8.77 -11.65
C ALA A 300 -3.30 9.64 -12.79
N THR A 301 -3.57 10.94 -12.69
CA THR A 301 -3.08 11.96 -13.63
C THR A 301 -1.86 12.68 -13.07
N PRO A 302 -0.96 13.21 -13.92
CA PRO A 302 -1.00 13.22 -15.39
C PRO A 302 -0.54 11.90 -16.04
N ALA A 303 -1.01 11.65 -17.26
CA ALA A 303 -0.53 10.55 -18.09
C ALA A 303 0.97 10.73 -18.47
N PRO A 304 1.79 9.66 -18.49
CA PRO A 304 3.18 9.77 -18.89
C PRO A 304 3.32 9.97 -20.41
N SER A 305 4.43 10.60 -20.81
CA SER A 305 4.73 10.90 -22.22
C SER A 305 6.22 10.74 -22.54
N PHE A 306 6.55 10.66 -23.83
CA PHE A 306 7.91 10.76 -24.35
C PHE A 306 7.94 11.61 -25.62
N VAL A 307 9.12 12.06 -26.03
CA VAL A 307 9.32 12.93 -27.19
C VAL A 307 10.22 12.25 -28.21
N ILE A 308 9.84 12.33 -29.49
CA ILE A 308 10.67 11.93 -30.62
C ILE A 308 11.24 13.20 -31.25
N ALA A 309 12.56 13.30 -31.33
CA ALA A 309 13.22 14.43 -31.97
C ALA A 309 13.28 14.25 -33.50
N PRO A 310 13.07 15.31 -34.30
CA PRO A 310 13.21 15.24 -35.75
C PRO A 310 14.66 14.97 -36.14
N ALA A 311 14.86 14.44 -37.35
CA ALA A 311 16.21 14.38 -37.92
C ALA A 311 16.77 15.81 -38.03
N THR A 312 17.96 16.06 -37.45
CA THR A 312 18.62 17.36 -37.62
C THR A 312 19.10 17.50 -39.06
N THR A 313 18.45 18.36 -39.84
CA THR A 313 19.02 18.82 -41.10
C THR A 313 20.10 19.84 -40.76
N THR A 314 21.35 19.40 -40.64
CA THR A 314 22.48 20.34 -40.64
C THR A 314 22.63 20.85 -42.08
N ALA A 315 21.87 21.87 -42.45
CA ALA A 315 22.11 22.60 -43.68
C ALA A 315 23.35 23.49 -43.48
N VAL A 316 24.55 22.94 -43.71
CA VAL A 316 25.73 23.76 -43.95
C VAL A 316 25.55 24.37 -45.33
N TYR A 317 25.01 25.60 -45.38
CA TYR A 317 25.06 26.41 -46.58
C TYR A 317 26.54 26.82 -46.80
N ASP A 318 27.30 25.98 -47.49
CA ASP A 318 28.56 26.39 -48.11
C ASP A 318 28.21 27.34 -49.25
N LEU A 319 28.12 28.64 -48.93
CA LEU A 319 28.08 29.71 -49.92
C LEU A 319 29.43 29.75 -50.64
N LYS A 320 29.62 28.85 -51.61
CA LYS A 320 30.62 29.05 -52.66
C LYS A 320 30.18 30.25 -53.49
N LEU A 321 30.60 31.43 -53.06
CA LEU A 321 30.53 32.67 -53.84
C LEU A 321 31.38 32.47 -55.10
N ASN A 322 30.68 32.20 -56.21
CA ASN A 322 31.27 32.19 -57.54
C ASN A 322 31.77 33.59 -57.91
N GLY A 323 33.09 33.78 -57.82
CA GLY A 323 33.86 34.49 -58.86
C GLY A 323 33.75 36.01 -58.96
N ILE A 324 34.16 36.75 -57.93
CA ILE A 324 34.57 38.16 -58.13
C ILE A 324 36.06 38.31 -57.78
N SER A 325 36.87 38.37 -58.84
CA SER A 325 38.26 38.83 -58.79
C SER A 325 38.25 40.35 -58.59
N THR A 326 38.65 40.82 -57.41
CA THR A 326 38.99 42.23 -57.21
C THR A 326 40.39 42.48 -57.76
N SER A 327 40.42 42.80 -59.05
CA SER A 327 41.57 43.44 -59.67
C SER A 327 41.84 44.77 -58.96
N GLN A 328 43.12 44.96 -58.67
CA GLN A 328 43.79 46.17 -58.22
C GLN A 328 43.20 47.43 -58.88
N ILE A 329 42.67 48.34 -58.08
CA ILE A 329 42.60 49.76 -58.42
C ILE A 329 43.51 50.48 -57.43
N SER A 330 44.65 50.94 -57.97
CA SER A 330 45.61 51.83 -57.34
C SER A 330 45.08 53.26 -57.35
N GLU A 331 45.15 53.95 -56.21
CA GLU A 331 45.30 55.40 -55.98
C GLU A 331 45.13 55.57 -54.44
N LYS A 332 46.12 55.94 -53.63
CA LYS A 332 47.18 56.96 -53.72
C LYS A 332 48.35 56.57 -52.81
#